data_AF-A0A9Q8UVR2-F1
#
_entry.id   AF-A0A9Q8UVR2-F1
#
_cell.length_a   1.000
_cell.length_b   1.000
_cell.length_c   1.000
_cell.angle_alpha   90.00
_cell.angle_beta   90.00
_cell.angle_gamma   90.00
#
_symmetry.space_group_name_H-M   'P 1'
#
loop_
_entity.id
_entity.type
_entity.pdbx_description
1 polymer ?
#
loop_
_entity_poly.entity_id
_entity_poly.type
_entity_poly.pdbx_seq_one_letter_code
_entity_poly.pdbx_strand_id
1 'polypeptide(L)'
;MSIFYCENEFITTINAYDSTALLKMAQCLQRLPTFEFRDFELKVYTETVFQSPSWKNLLTWMQRYHAHEVTGGIASPEDTLTDPNSDLHAIAVNSVFYVAESLRSLLWDQVEKIVTGMRPLLVKADARWGDD
;
A
#
# COMPACT_ATOMS: atom_id res chain seq x y z
N MET A 1 32.75 8.64 -21.51
CA MET A 1 31.41 8.03 -21.46
C MET A 1 31.04 7.91 -19.99
N SER A 2 30.32 8.90 -19.47
CA SER A 2 29.93 8.98 -18.06
C SER A 2 28.47 8.57 -17.97
N ILE A 3 28.23 7.37 -17.46
CA ILE A 3 26.88 6.92 -17.10
C ILE A 3 26.57 7.60 -15.77
N PHE A 4 25.87 8.74 -15.82
CA PHE A 4 25.29 9.33 -14.62
C PHE A 4 24.00 8.55 -14.33
N TYR A 5 24.10 7.55 -13.45
CA TYR A 5 22.95 6.85 -12.91
C TYR A 5 22.70 7.39 -11.51
N CYS A 6 21.56 8.06 -11.30
CA CYS A 6 21.18 8.63 -10.02
C CYS A 6 19.95 7.87 -9.51
N GLU A 7 20.20 6.74 -8.84
CA GLU A 7 19.18 6.09 -8.02
C GLU A 7 19.02 6.88 -6.72
N ASN A 8 17.79 7.25 -6.42
CA ASN A 8 17.46 7.79 -5.11
C ASN A 8 16.54 6.79 -4.43
N GLU A 9 16.97 6.36 -3.25
CA GLU A 9 16.23 5.46 -2.38
C GLU A 9 15.62 6.24 -1.23
N PHE A 10 14.30 6.14 -1.08
CA PHE A 10 13.58 6.70 0.05
C PHE A 10 12.86 5.59 0.79
N ILE A 11 13.10 5.50 2.10
CA ILE A 11 12.37 4.61 2.99
C ILE A 11 11.37 5.45 3.77
N THR A 12 10.09 5.08 3.68
CA THR A 12 9.05 5.67 4.52
C THR A 12 8.41 4.60 5.39
N THR A 13 8.28 4.90 6.68
CA THR A 13 7.64 4.02 7.65
C THR A 13 6.17 4.38 7.76
N ILE A 14 5.29 3.43 7.46
CA ILE A 14 3.85 3.58 7.56
C ILE A 14 3.39 2.94 8.87
N ASN A 15 2.99 3.80 9.80
CA ASN A 15 2.45 3.38 11.09
C ASN A 15 0.94 3.30 11.01
N ALA A 16 0.37 2.21 11.53
CA ALA A 16 -1.07 2.03 11.61
C ALA A 16 -1.83 2.32 10.31
N TYR A 17 -1.22 1.95 9.17
CA TYR A 17 -1.79 2.11 7.84
C TYR A 17 -2.08 3.57 7.43
N ASP A 18 -1.49 4.57 8.11
CA ASP A 18 -1.66 5.97 7.74
C ASP A 18 -0.85 6.30 6.46
N SER A 19 -1.54 6.28 5.33
CA SER A 19 -1.00 6.60 4.01
C SER A 19 -0.76 8.10 3.77
N THR A 20 -0.90 8.97 4.78
CA THR A 20 -0.75 10.42 4.60
C THR A 20 0.67 10.82 4.21
N ALA A 21 1.70 10.13 4.73
CA ALA A 21 3.09 10.36 4.33
C ALA A 21 3.30 10.03 2.84
N LEU A 22 2.78 8.88 2.40
CA LEU A 22 2.80 8.46 1.00
C LEU A 22 2.07 9.45 0.08
N LEU A 23 0.85 9.86 0.46
CA LEU A 23 0.08 10.82 -0.31
C LEU A 23 0.83 12.15 -0.48
N LYS A 24 1.39 12.69 0.61
CA LYS A 24 2.17 13.93 0.57
C LYS A 24 3.38 13.79 -0.36
N MET A 25 4.08 12.65 -0.28
CA MET A 25 5.21 12.38 -1.15
C MET A 25 4.79 12.29 -2.63
N ALA A 26 3.73 11.54 -2.95
CA ALA A 26 3.18 11.45 -4.30
C ALA A 26 2.79 12.83 -4.85
N GLN A 27 2.12 13.65 -4.04
CA GLN A 27 1.77 15.04 -4.40
C GLN A 27 3.01 15.91 -4.61
N CYS A 28 4.06 15.76 -3.80
CA CYS A 28 5.32 16.47 -4.00
C CYS A 28 5.99 16.09 -5.31
N LEU A 29 6.01 14.80 -5.66
CA LEU A 29 6.59 14.30 -6.90
C LEU A 29 5.84 14.81 -8.13
N GLN A 30 4.51 14.86 -8.09
CA GLN A 30 3.69 15.44 -9.16
C GLN A 30 3.95 16.95 -9.39
N ARG A 31 4.47 17.66 -8.39
CA ARG A 31 4.79 19.10 -8.48
C ARG A 31 6.20 19.37 -9.00
N LEU A 32 7.05 18.36 -9.07
CA LEU A 32 8.36 18.53 -9.68
C LEU A 32 8.14 18.86 -11.16
N PRO A 33 8.77 19.93 -11.69
CA PRO A 33 8.71 20.16 -13.12
C PRO A 33 9.19 18.88 -13.82
N THR A 34 8.47 18.45 -14.84
CA THR A 34 8.89 17.43 -15.80
C THR A 34 10.12 17.94 -16.57
N PHE A 35 11.23 18.20 -15.87
CA PHE A 35 12.54 18.05 -16.46
C PHE A 35 12.61 16.64 -16.96
N GLU A 36 13.15 16.44 -18.15
CA GLU A 36 13.23 15.15 -18.83
C GLU A 36 13.94 14.13 -17.95
N PHE A 37 13.13 13.49 -17.15
CA PHE A 37 13.37 12.46 -16.17
C PHE A 37 13.60 11.13 -16.89
N ARG A 38 14.32 11.17 -18.02
CA ARG A 38 14.52 10.01 -18.91
C ARG A 38 15.52 9.01 -18.33
N ASP A 39 16.39 9.44 -17.41
CA ASP A 39 17.52 8.64 -16.92
C ASP A 39 17.59 8.48 -15.38
N PHE A 40 16.50 8.79 -14.65
CA PHE A 40 16.44 8.60 -13.19
C PHE A 40 15.40 7.53 -12.82
N GLU A 41 15.75 6.68 -11.87
CA GLU A 41 14.81 5.71 -11.28
C GLU A 41 14.62 6.12 -9.82
N LEU A 42 13.40 6.56 -9.49
CA LEU A 42 13.03 6.86 -8.12
C LEU A 42 12.51 5.58 -7.47
N LYS A 43 13.28 5.02 -6.54
CA LYS A 43 12.87 3.84 -5.77
C LYS A 43 12.35 4.30 -4.41
N VAL A 44 11.09 3.99 -4.16
CA VAL A 44 10.44 4.26 -2.88
C VAL A 44 10.13 2.93 -2.23
N TYR A 45 10.71 2.70 -1.07
CA TYR A 45 10.39 1.56 -0.23
C TYR A 45 9.51 2.00 0.92
N THR A 46 8.47 1.22 1.18
CA THR A 46 7.57 1.44 2.30
C THR A 46 7.75 0.30 3.29
N GLU A 47 8.19 0.64 4.49
CA GLU A 47 8.15 -0.30 5.61
C GLU A 47 6.81 -0.12 6.32
N THR A 48 5.95 -1.12 6.26
CA THR A 48 4.67 -1.07 6.96
C THR A 48 4.83 -1.71 8.33
N VAL A 49 4.67 -0.90 9.38
CA VAL A 49 4.75 -1.38 10.75
C VAL A 49 3.35 -1.82 11.18
N PHE A 50 3.12 -3.13 11.10
CA PHE A 50 1.85 -3.78 11.44
C PHE A 50 1.53 -3.83 12.96
N GLN A 51 2.24 -3.05 13.78
CA GLN A 51 2.11 -3.12 15.24
C GLN A 51 0.78 -2.58 15.76
N SER A 52 0.14 -1.67 15.03
CA SER A 52 -1.09 -0.99 15.46
C SER A 52 -2.13 -1.02 14.33
N PRO A 53 -2.90 -2.09 14.16
CA PRO A 53 -3.91 -2.14 13.12
C PRO A 53 -4.95 -1.03 13.30
N SER A 54 -5.41 -0.49 12.17
CA SER A 54 -6.56 0.41 12.12
C SER A 54 -7.31 0.15 10.82
N TRP A 55 -8.51 -0.39 10.95
CA TRP A 55 -9.42 -0.62 9.84
C TRP A 55 -9.72 0.67 9.07
N LYS A 56 -9.97 1.77 9.78
CA LYS A 56 -10.28 3.06 9.14
C LYS A 56 -9.13 3.57 8.28
N ASN A 57 -7.90 3.47 8.79
CA ASN A 57 -6.71 3.90 8.05
C ASN A 57 -6.42 2.96 6.88
N LEU A 58 -6.60 1.64 7.06
CA LEU A 58 -6.48 0.65 6.00
C LEU A 58 -7.46 0.95 4.85
N LEU A 59 -8.74 1.19 5.14
CA LEU A 59 -9.73 1.59 4.14
C LEU A 59 -9.32 2.87 3.40
N THR A 60 -8.87 3.89 4.13
CA THR A 60 -8.39 5.15 3.53
C THR A 60 -7.22 4.91 2.59
N TRP A 61 -6.27 4.05 2.98
CA TRP A 61 -5.15 3.69 2.13
C TRP A 61 -5.61 2.97 0.87
N MET A 62 -6.47 1.95 1.00
CA MET A 62 -7.01 1.24 -0.17
C MET A 62 -7.80 2.17 -1.11
N GLN A 63 -8.53 3.15 -0.58
CA GLN A 63 -9.23 4.15 -1.38
C GLN A 63 -8.25 5.00 -2.21
N ARG A 64 -7.20 5.51 -1.56
CA ARG A 64 -6.13 6.27 -2.23
C ARG A 64 -5.42 5.44 -3.29
N TYR A 65 -5.17 4.17 -2.98
CA TYR A 65 -4.54 3.23 -3.90
C TYR A 65 -5.43 2.93 -5.11
N HIS A 66 -6.73 2.74 -4.89
CA HIS A 66 -7.74 2.57 -5.93
C HIS A 66 -7.83 3.80 -6.84
N ALA A 67 -7.71 5.01 -6.27
CA ALA A 67 -7.75 6.27 -7.00
C ALA A 67 -6.41 6.66 -7.66
N HIS A 68 -5.38 5.80 -7.60
CA HIS A 68 -4.02 6.11 -8.07
C HIS A 68 -3.37 7.34 -7.41
N GLU A 69 -3.83 7.74 -6.22
CA GLU A 69 -3.24 8.85 -5.45
C GLU A 69 -1.94 8.44 -4.75
N VAL A 70 -1.79 7.14 -4.49
CA VAL A 70 -0.55 6.52 -4.00
C VAL A 70 -0.19 5.36 -4.91
N THR A 71 1.06 5.30 -5.34
CA THR A 71 1.59 4.26 -6.24
C THR A 71 2.47 3.30 -5.45
N GLY A 72 2.31 1.99 -5.70
CA GLY A 72 3.12 0.94 -5.10
C GLY A 72 2.75 -0.42 -5.67
N GLY A 73 3.71 -1.33 -5.74
CA GLY A 73 3.43 -2.74 -6.01
C GLY A 73 2.93 -3.38 -4.72
N ILE A 74 1.75 -3.99 -4.76
CA ILE A 74 1.32 -4.89 -3.69
C ILE A 74 1.92 -6.26 -4.02
N ALA A 75 2.59 -6.89 -3.05
CA ALA A 75 3.05 -8.26 -3.22
C ALA A 75 1.84 -9.17 -3.48
N SER A 76 1.94 -10.06 -4.47
CA SER A 76 0.84 -10.99 -4.69
C SER A 76 0.68 -11.92 -3.48
N PRO A 77 -0.52 -12.49 -3.26
CA PRO A 77 -0.70 -13.49 -2.21
C PRO A 77 0.25 -14.67 -2.36
N GLU A 78 0.58 -15.06 -3.59
CA GLU A 78 1.53 -16.13 -3.89
C GLU A 78 2.95 -15.76 -3.43
N ASP A 79 3.40 -14.55 -3.75
CA ASP A 79 4.72 -14.05 -3.30
C ASP A 79 4.80 -14.02 -1.78
N THR A 80 3.74 -13.51 -1.14
CA THR A 80 3.64 -13.41 0.33
C THR A 80 3.62 -14.79 1.00
N LEU A 81 2.97 -15.79 0.40
CA LEU A 81 2.94 -17.16 0.93
C LEU A 81 4.31 -17.86 0.89
N THR A 82 5.16 -17.48 -0.07
CA THR A 82 6.50 -18.08 -0.24
C THR A 82 7.60 -17.36 0.56
N ASP A 83 7.31 -16.18 1.11
CA ASP A 83 8.24 -15.44 1.95
C ASP A 83 8.30 -16.05 3.36
N PRO A 84 9.47 -16.56 3.80
CA PRO A 84 9.61 -17.16 5.13
C PRO A 84 9.43 -16.17 6.28
N ASN A 85 9.47 -14.85 6.01
CA ASN A 85 9.26 -13.80 7.01
C ASN A 85 7.82 -13.31 7.07
N SER A 86 6.95 -13.76 6.15
CA SER A 86 5.56 -13.36 6.11
C SER A 86 4.73 -14.17 7.10
N ASP A 87 4.01 -13.48 7.99
CA ASP A 87 3.09 -14.10 8.94
C ASP A 87 1.64 -14.07 8.42
N LEU A 88 0.74 -14.75 9.14
CA LEU A 88 -0.68 -14.80 8.78
C LEU A 88 -1.32 -13.41 8.71
N HIS A 89 -0.85 -12.46 9.52
CA HIS A 89 -1.35 -11.09 9.52
C HIS A 89 -0.97 -10.38 8.21
N ALA A 90 0.29 -10.45 7.80
CA ALA A 90 0.78 -9.89 6.54
C ALA A 90 0.07 -10.52 5.33
N ILE A 91 -0.10 -11.84 5.32
CA ILE A 91 -0.83 -12.56 4.26
C ILE A 91 -2.28 -12.06 4.17
N ALA A 92 -2.98 -11.95 5.30
CA ALA A 92 -4.37 -11.52 5.33
C ALA A 92 -4.54 -10.08 4.83
N VAL A 93 -3.67 -9.17 5.27
CA VAL A 93 -3.67 -7.77 4.85
C VAL A 93 -3.34 -7.61 3.37
N ASN A 94 -2.28 -8.27 2.88
CA ASN A 94 -1.91 -8.24 1.47
C ASN A 94 -3.01 -8.83 0.58
N SER A 95 -3.71 -9.87 1.04
CA SER A 95 -4.84 -10.45 0.31
C SER A 95 -5.99 -9.45 0.14
N VAL A 96 -6.29 -8.63 1.16
CA VAL A 96 -7.32 -7.60 1.07
C VAL A 96 -6.91 -6.51 0.08
N PHE A 97 -5.65 -6.08 0.12
CA PHE A 97 -5.08 -5.13 -0.84
C PHE A 97 -5.14 -5.68 -2.28
N TYR A 98 -4.78 -6.94 -2.48
CA TYR A 98 -4.81 -7.61 -3.78
C TYR A 98 -6.24 -7.71 -4.34
N VAL A 99 -7.23 -7.98 -3.50
CA VAL A 99 -8.65 -7.93 -3.90
C VAL A 99 -9.06 -6.51 -4.30
N ALA A 100 -8.70 -5.49 -3.52
CA ALA A 100 -9.01 -4.10 -3.85
C ALA A 100 -8.36 -3.66 -5.18
N GLU A 101 -7.13 -4.13 -5.45
CA GLU A 101 -6.45 -3.92 -6.73
C GLU A 101 -7.15 -4.63 -7.89
N SER A 102 -7.52 -5.90 -7.71
CA SER A 102 -8.20 -6.70 -8.74
C SER A 102 -9.56 -6.12 -9.13
N LEU A 103 -10.17 -5.34 -8.24
CA LEU A 103 -11.47 -4.70 -8.42
C LEU A 103 -11.37 -3.23 -8.84
N ARG A 104 -10.19 -2.74 -9.22
CA ARG A 104 -9.94 -1.31 -9.56
C ARG A 104 -10.80 -0.77 -10.72
N SER A 105 -11.41 -1.65 -11.52
CA SER A 105 -12.35 -1.25 -12.58
C SER A 105 -13.75 -0.88 -12.06
N LEU A 106 -14.05 -1.17 -10.81
CA LEU A 106 -15.32 -0.87 -10.16
C LEU A 106 -15.30 0.52 -9.48
N LEU A 107 -16.48 1.01 -9.11
CA LEU A 107 -16.56 2.21 -8.26
C LEU A 107 -16.14 1.86 -6.83
N TRP A 108 -15.48 2.81 -6.15
CA TRP A 108 -15.00 2.61 -4.78
C TRP A 108 -16.10 2.09 -3.83
N ASP A 109 -17.33 2.63 -3.90
CA ASP A 109 -18.45 2.18 -3.07
C ASP A 109 -18.78 0.69 -3.22
N GLN A 110 -18.47 0.08 -4.37
CA GLN A 110 -18.64 -1.36 -4.60
C GLN A 110 -17.47 -2.15 -4.01
N VAL A 111 -16.24 -1.66 -4.19
CA VAL A 111 -15.03 -2.25 -3.63
C VAL A 111 -15.06 -2.20 -2.09
N GLU A 112 -15.44 -1.07 -1.51
CA GLU A 112 -15.54 -0.87 -0.06
C GLU A 112 -16.49 -1.87 0.58
N LYS A 113 -17.64 -2.17 -0.06
CA LYS A 113 -18.58 -3.20 0.43
C LYS A 113 -17.94 -4.59 0.48
N ILE A 114 -17.22 -4.96 -0.58
CA ILE A 114 -16.56 -6.27 -0.68
C ILE A 114 -15.45 -6.37 0.38
N VAL A 115 -14.58 -5.37 0.44
CA VAL A 115 -13.45 -5.31 1.36
C VAL A 115 -13.92 -5.26 2.82
N THR A 116 -15.00 -4.52 3.12
CA THR A 116 -15.62 -4.52 4.45
C THR A 116 -16.14 -5.90 4.86
N GLY A 117 -16.65 -6.68 3.89
CA GLY A 117 -17.00 -8.08 4.11
C GLY A 117 -15.82 -8.97 4.52
N MET A 118 -14.58 -8.55 4.26
CA MET A 118 -13.36 -9.27 4.63
C MET A 118 -12.85 -8.90 6.03
N ARG A 119 -13.35 -7.82 6.66
CA ARG A 119 -12.92 -7.40 8.02
C ARG A 119 -12.97 -8.53 9.05
N PRO A 120 -14.01 -9.41 9.10
CA PRO A 120 -14.04 -10.52 10.04
C PRO A 120 -12.86 -11.50 9.90
N LEU A 121 -12.29 -11.65 8.69
CA LEU A 121 -11.10 -12.48 8.47
C LEU A 121 -9.87 -11.85 9.10
N LEU A 122 -9.70 -10.52 8.96
CA LEU A 122 -8.65 -9.77 9.62
C LEU A 122 -8.75 -9.88 11.15
N VAL A 123 -9.96 -9.73 11.70
CA VAL A 123 -10.22 -9.89 13.16
C VAL A 123 -9.87 -11.30 13.64
N LYS A 124 -10.10 -12.34 12.82
CA LYS A 124 -9.70 -13.71 13.16
C LYS A 124 -8.19 -13.94 13.11
N ALA A 125 -7.48 -13.26 12.21
CA ALA A 125 -6.03 -13.31 12.15
C ALA A 125 -5.37 -12.51 13.29
N ASP A 126 -5.95 -11.35 13.63
CA ASP A 126 -5.52 -10.47 14.71
C ASP A 126 -6.71 -9.68 15.28
N ALA A 127 -7.08 -9.96 16.52
CA ALA A 127 -8.26 -9.40 17.17
C ALA A 127 -8.27 -7.86 17.21
N ARG A 128 -7.08 -7.23 17.18
CA ARG A 128 -6.92 -5.77 17.26
C ARG A 128 -7.53 -5.04 16.06
N TRP A 129 -7.81 -5.73 14.94
CA TRP A 129 -8.58 -5.18 13.82
C TRP A 129 -10.05 -4.88 14.14
N GLY A 130 -10.56 -5.34 15.29
CA GLY A 130 -11.92 -5.10 15.76
C GLY A 130 -12.06 -3.89 16.69
N ASP A 131 -10.95 -3.23 17.05
CA ASP A 131 -10.93 -2.22 18.12
C ASP A 131 -11.35 -0.81 17.66
N ASP A 132 -11.52 -0.57 16.35
CA ASP A 132 -11.86 0.73 15.75
C ASP A 132 -13.17 0.82 14.95
#